data_AF-A0A316I3U8-F1
#
_entry.id   AF-A0A316I3U8-F1
#
_cell.length_a   1.000
_cell.length_b   1.000
_cell.length_c   1.000
_cell.angle_alpha   90.00
_cell.angle_beta   90.00
_cell.angle_gamma   90.00
#
_symmetry.space_group_name_H-M   'P 1'
#
loop_
_entity.id
_entity.type
_entity.pdbx_description
1 polymer ?
#
loop_
_entity_poly.entity_id
_entity_poly.type
_entity_poly.pdbx_seq_one_letter_code
_entity_poly.pdbx_strand_id
1 'polypeptide(L)'
;MSTQGRTEARMPVLLVRKRAGVVGETQRTCHLVPMPDDDSTPLAMTAYCGELIHRGEAELLAQPSGMPCVGCLFRVPMPRDGELAHDW
;
A
#
# COMPACT_ATOMS: atom_id res chain seq x y z
N MET A 1 -13.98 1.20 36.72
CA MET A 1 -14.22 2.09 35.57
C MET A 1 -13.38 1.54 34.42
N SER A 2 -13.97 0.69 33.59
CA SER A 2 -13.27 -0.01 32.49
C SER A 2 -13.15 0.93 31.29
N THR A 3 -11.95 1.35 30.97
CA THR A 3 -11.63 1.97 29.68
C THR A 3 -11.62 0.87 28.64
N GLN A 4 -12.72 0.74 27.89
CA GLN A 4 -12.82 -0.10 26.71
C GLN A 4 -11.69 0.30 25.75
N GLY A 5 -10.67 -0.55 25.61
CA GLY A 5 -9.65 -0.38 24.59
C GLY A 5 -10.34 -0.40 23.22
N ARG A 6 -10.36 0.75 22.56
CA ARG A 6 -10.83 0.87 21.18
C ARG A 6 -9.91 -0.02 20.35
N THR A 7 -10.41 -1.11 19.78
CA THR A 7 -9.69 -1.87 18.75
C THR A 7 -9.52 -0.93 17.56
N GLU A 8 -8.39 -0.24 17.49
CA GLU A 8 -8.09 0.66 16.38
C GLU A 8 -7.87 -0.19 15.13
N ALA A 9 -8.62 0.12 14.07
CA ALA A 9 -8.59 -0.62 12.82
C ALA A 9 -7.20 -0.50 12.18
N ARG A 10 -6.51 -1.64 12.01
CA ARG A 10 -5.39 -1.73 11.07
C ARG A 10 -5.95 -1.43 9.69
N MET A 11 -5.36 -0.46 8.99
CA MET A 11 -5.68 -0.23 7.58
C MET A 11 -4.73 -1.08 6.75
N PRO A 12 -5.14 -2.25 6.24
CA PRO A 12 -4.29 -3.06 5.40
C PRO A 12 -3.90 -2.28 4.15
N VAL A 13 -2.68 -2.51 3.67
CA VAL A 13 -2.12 -1.86 2.48
C VAL A 13 -1.84 -2.91 1.41
N LEU A 14 -2.14 -2.55 0.17
CA LEU A 14 -1.78 -3.30 -1.03
C LEU A 14 -0.44 -2.80 -1.55
N LEU A 15 0.42 -3.72 -1.95
CA LEU A 15 1.68 -3.44 -2.63
C LEU A 15 1.48 -3.62 -4.12
N VAL A 16 1.66 -2.56 -4.90
CA VAL A 16 1.42 -2.60 -6.35
C VAL A 16 2.60 -2.03 -7.11
N ARG A 17 2.82 -2.51 -8.33
CA ARG A 17 3.82 -1.96 -9.25
C ARG A 17 3.20 -1.80 -10.63
N LYS A 18 3.47 -0.67 -11.29
CA LYS A 18 3.01 -0.48 -12.67
C LYS A 18 3.65 -1.53 -13.59
N ARG A 19 2.85 -2.10 -14.50
CA ARG A 19 3.29 -3.10 -15.47
C ARG A 19 4.32 -2.50 -16.42
N ALA A 20 5.17 -3.35 -16.98
CA ALA A 20 6.10 -2.94 -18.02
C ALA A 20 5.32 -2.30 -19.20
N GLY A 21 5.84 -1.20 -19.73
CA GLY A 21 5.22 -0.45 -20.82
C GLY A 21 4.19 0.61 -20.39
N VAL A 22 3.77 0.64 -19.12
CA VAL A 22 2.89 1.71 -18.59
C VAL A 22 3.69 2.96 -18.23
N VAL A 23 4.87 2.76 -17.63
CA VAL A 23 5.85 3.81 -17.31
C VAL A 23 7.26 3.32 -17.68
N GLY A 24 8.22 4.24 -17.72
CA GLY A 24 9.63 3.87 -17.89
C GLY A 24 10.14 2.98 -16.74
N GLU A 25 11.08 2.08 -17.02
CA GLU A 25 11.56 1.08 -16.03
C GLU A 25 12.09 1.72 -14.74
N THR A 26 12.78 2.85 -14.84
CA THR A 26 13.30 3.60 -13.68
C THR A 26 12.21 4.15 -12.77
N GLN A 27 10.97 4.22 -13.26
CA GLN A 27 9.80 4.70 -12.52
C GLN A 27 8.92 3.53 -12.03
N ARG A 28 9.29 2.26 -12.30
CA ARG A 28 8.55 1.08 -11.85
C ARG A 28 8.83 0.73 -10.39
N THR A 29 8.60 1.69 -9.51
CA THR A 29 8.69 1.51 -8.05
C THR A 29 7.47 0.76 -7.49
N CYS A 30 7.61 0.18 -6.31
CA CYS A 30 6.50 -0.38 -5.54
C CYS A 30 5.73 0.73 -4.82
N HIS A 31 4.44 0.88 -5.12
CA HIS A 31 3.53 1.81 -4.46
C HIS A 31 2.72 1.10 -3.38
N LEU A 32 2.42 1.84 -2.31
CA LEU A 32 1.49 1.39 -1.27
C LEU A 32 0.14 2.04 -1.50
N VAL A 33 -0.91 1.23 -1.54
CA VAL A 33 -2.29 1.67 -1.78
C VAL A 33 -3.16 1.22 -0.60
N PRO A 34 -4.07 2.06 -0.07
CA PRO A 34 -5.04 1.61 0.91
C PRO A 34 -5.90 0.47 0.34
N MET A 35 -6.16 -0.56 1.15
CA MET A 35 -7.15 -1.57 0.79
C MET A 35 -8.53 -0.89 0.68
N PRO A 36 -9.30 -1.11 -0.39
CA PRO A 36 -10.68 -0.65 -0.44
C PRO A 36 -11.53 -1.34 0.64
N ASP A 37 -12.46 -0.59 1.23
CA ASP A 37 -13.36 -1.08 2.30
C ASP A 37 -14.52 -1.96 1.76
N ASP A 38 -14.68 -2.01 0.44
CA ASP A 38 -15.74 -2.72 -0.28
C ASP A 38 -15.12 -3.83 -1.15
N ASP A 39 -15.87 -4.93 -1.31
CA ASP A 39 -15.53 -6.07 -2.15
C ASP A 39 -15.59 -5.73 -3.66
N SER A 40 -16.11 -4.57 -4.04
CA SER A 40 -16.04 -4.11 -5.42
C SER A 40 -14.59 -3.84 -5.83
N THR A 41 -14.20 -4.37 -6.98
CA THR A 41 -12.91 -4.02 -7.56
C THR A 41 -13.02 -2.61 -8.17
N PRO A 42 -12.25 -1.61 -7.73
CA PRO A 42 -12.34 -0.27 -8.30
C PRO A 42 -11.78 -0.21 -9.73
N LEU A 43 -12.18 0.81 -10.50
CA LEU A 43 -11.63 1.10 -11.83
C LEU A 43 -10.26 1.82 -11.76
N ALA A 44 -9.98 2.48 -10.64
CA ALA A 44 -8.69 3.08 -10.34
C ALA A 44 -8.50 3.18 -8.83
N MET A 45 -7.24 3.21 -8.38
CA MET A 45 -6.89 3.43 -6.99
C MET A 45 -5.83 4.51 -6.87
N THR A 46 -5.82 5.21 -5.75
CA THR A 46 -4.82 6.25 -5.47
C THR A 46 -3.83 5.72 -4.44
N ALA A 47 -2.55 5.66 -4.80
CA ALA A 47 -1.48 5.33 -3.87
C ALA A 47 -1.26 6.45 -2.85
N TYR A 48 -0.61 6.14 -1.72
CA TYR A 48 -0.32 7.15 -0.68
C TYR A 48 0.51 8.33 -1.19
N CYS A 49 1.36 8.14 -2.21
CA CYS A 49 2.10 9.24 -2.85
C CYS A 49 1.22 10.18 -3.70
N GLY A 50 -0.05 9.82 -3.93
CA GLY A 50 -0.99 10.55 -4.79
C GLY A 50 -1.07 10.02 -6.23
N GLU A 51 -0.32 8.97 -6.56
CA GLU A 51 -0.34 8.37 -7.90
C GLU A 51 -1.68 7.69 -8.16
N LEU A 52 -2.35 8.05 -9.25
CA LEU A 52 -3.53 7.34 -9.74
C LEU A 52 -3.11 6.13 -10.58
N ILE A 53 -3.68 4.96 -10.26
CA ILE A 53 -3.36 3.70 -10.91
C ILE A 53 -4.66 3.11 -11.42
N HIS A 54 -4.84 3.05 -12.74
CA HIS A 54 -6.03 2.45 -13.34
C HIS A 54 -5.99 0.93 -13.32
N ARG A 55 -7.17 0.31 -13.35
CA ARG A 55 -7.29 -1.13 -13.46
C ARG A 55 -6.53 -1.63 -14.70
N GLY A 56 -5.70 -2.66 -14.49
CA GLY A 56 -4.87 -3.25 -15.55
C GLY A 56 -3.50 -2.59 -15.70
N GLU A 57 -3.25 -1.40 -15.15
CA GLU A 57 -1.95 -0.73 -15.23
C GLU A 57 -0.92 -1.26 -14.25
N ALA A 58 -1.35 -1.95 -13.20
CA ALA A 58 -0.48 -2.48 -12.18
C ALA A 58 -0.65 -3.99 -11.95
N GLU A 59 0.41 -4.58 -11.40
CA GLU A 59 0.41 -5.90 -10.80
C GLU A 59 0.40 -5.78 -9.28
N LEU A 60 -0.28 -6.71 -8.61
CA LEU A 60 -0.24 -6.87 -7.17
C LEU A 60 1.02 -7.66 -6.80
N LEU A 61 1.74 -7.19 -5.79
CA LEU A 61 2.92 -7.85 -5.25
C LEU A 61 2.56 -8.58 -3.95
N ALA A 62 2.98 -9.83 -3.82
CA ALA A 62 2.78 -10.61 -2.59
C ALA A 62 3.66 -10.12 -1.42
N GLN A 63 4.79 -9.49 -1.72
CA GLN A 63 5.75 -8.94 -0.78
C GLN A 63 6.45 -7.71 -1.39
N PRO A 64 7.07 -6.83 -0.58
CA PRO A 64 7.85 -5.72 -1.10
C PRO A 64 8.95 -6.22 -2.06
N SER A 65 8.97 -5.69 -3.29
CA SER A 65 9.95 -6.08 -4.31
C SER A 65 10.34 -4.88 -5.16
N GLY A 66 11.65 -4.69 -5.35
CA GLY A 66 12.21 -3.47 -5.94
C GLY A 66 12.20 -2.28 -4.98
N MET A 67 12.57 -1.11 -5.48
CA MET A 67 12.57 0.11 -4.67
C MET A 67 11.12 0.54 -4.38
N PRO A 68 10.75 0.75 -3.10
CA PRO A 68 9.48 1.36 -2.77
C PRO A 68 9.47 2.83 -3.19
N CYS A 69 8.30 3.32 -3.56
CA CYS A 69 8.05 4.74 -3.77
C CYS A 69 8.30 5.47 -2.43
N VAL A 70 9.30 6.33 -2.39
CA VAL A 70 9.67 7.11 -1.20
C VAL A 70 8.49 7.93 -0.69
N GLY A 71 7.71 8.53 -1.60
CA GLY A 71 6.50 9.28 -1.22
C GLY A 71 5.43 8.42 -0.56
N CYS A 72 5.33 7.13 -0.90
CA CYS A 72 4.43 6.21 -0.21
C CYS A 72 4.95 5.88 1.18
N LEU A 73 6.26 5.61 1.33
CA LEU A 73 6.86 5.32 2.64
C LEU A 73 6.68 6.47 3.64
N PHE A 74 6.78 7.71 3.20
CA PHE A 74 6.59 8.88 4.08
C PHE A 74 5.14 9.10 4.51
N ARG A 75 4.16 8.57 3.77
CA ARG A 75 2.74 8.89 3.96
C ARG A 75 1.90 7.70 4.42
N VAL A 76 2.41 6.49 4.27
CA VAL A 76 1.71 5.30 4.73
C VAL A 76 1.56 5.36 6.26
N PRO A 77 0.39 5.04 6.82
CA PRO A 77 0.22 4.91 8.25
C PRO A 77 1.18 3.86 8.81
N MET A 78 1.99 4.26 9.80
CA MET A 78 2.84 3.31 10.52
C MET A 78 1.98 2.44 11.44
N PRO A 79 2.25 1.12 11.53
CA PRO A 79 1.74 0.32 12.63
C PRO A 79 2.17 0.99 13.95
N ARG A 80 1.26 1.09 14.93
CA ARG A 80 1.64 1.59 16.25
C ARG A 80 2.55 0.58 16.94
N ASP A 81 3.50 1.07 17.73
CA ASP A 81 4.53 0.24 18.38
C ASP A 81 3.93 -0.91 19.20
N GLY A 82 4.49 -2.11 19.02
CA GLY A 82 4.07 -3.35 19.68
C GLY A 82 4.03 -4.59 18.78
N GLU A 83 4.15 -4.43 17.46
CA GLU A 83 3.99 -5.52 16.48
C GLU A 83 5.07 -5.55 15.38
N LEU A 84 6.25 -4.98 15.63
CA LEU A 84 7.43 -5.37 14.87
C LEU A 84 7.87 -6.72 15.41
N ALA A 85 7.28 -7.80 14.89
CA ALA A 85 7.80 -9.15 15.08
C ALA A 85 9.27 -9.13 14.61
N HIS A 86 10.18 -9.06 15.57
CA HIS A 86 11.61 -9.27 15.38
C HIS A 86 11.80 -10.76 15.14
N ASP A 87 11.58 -11.20 13.91
CA ASP A 87 12.12 -12.46 13.41
C ASP A 87 12.87 -12.13 12.11
N TRP A 88 14.14 -11.74 12.29
CA TRP A 88 15.16 -11.78 11.25
C TRP A 88 16.20 -12.82 11.66
#